data_AF-A0A7X7GQ49-F1
#
_entry.id   AF-A0A7X7GQ49-F1
#
_cell.length_a   1.000
_cell.length_b   1.000
_cell.length_c   1.000
_cell.angle_alpha   90.00
_cell.angle_beta   90.00
_cell.angle_gamma   90.00
#
_symmetry.space_group_name_H-M   'P 1'
#
loop_
_entity.id
_entity.type
_entity.pdbx_description
1 polymer ?
#
loop_
_entity_poly.entity_id
_entity_poly.type
_entity_poly.pdbx_seq_one_letter_code
_entity_poly.pdbx_strand_id
1 'polypeptide(L)'
;MGPAQGDPQTLERAARFLRRELEAERVVYLGVDGALDRVVESWAEQLVGEHPEDAALCRRATARCLRASPEEIDAYVAREQERARLRMFESLPGERTRSVELFAGRVAVMIHDKAFLDEEDILPTTWLMFGASPTPLVKRIGRRWFLSPGCFPEGGVMLLEDAGGLVRVSWYSGALEELGTEQLGLAREVNLRVSGEG
;
A
#
# COMPACT_ATOMS: atom_id res chain seq x y z
N MET A 1 0.03 3.05 3.39
CA MET A 1 0.10 3.26 4.86
C MET A 1 1.29 4.15 5.19
N GLY A 2 1.14 5.04 6.17
CA GLY A 2 2.21 5.93 6.63
C GLY A 2 2.98 5.36 7.82
N PRO A 3 4.05 6.03 8.28
CA PRO A 3 4.91 5.54 9.35
C PRO A 3 4.19 5.34 10.68
N ALA A 4 4.48 4.22 11.36
CA ALA A 4 3.82 3.80 12.60
C ALA A 4 4.21 4.58 13.87
N GLN A 5 5.28 5.39 13.83
CA GLN A 5 5.77 6.17 14.99
C GLN A 5 5.97 5.32 16.27
N GLY A 6 6.38 4.07 16.11
CA GLY A 6 6.58 3.15 17.23
C GLY A 6 5.32 2.47 17.76
N ASP A 7 4.17 2.60 17.09
CA ASP A 7 2.93 1.89 17.42
C ASP A 7 2.59 0.79 16.38
N PRO A 8 3.16 -0.41 16.54
CA PRO A 8 2.88 -1.52 15.64
C PRO A 8 1.45 -2.06 15.76
N GLN A 9 0.76 -1.85 16.89
CA GLN A 9 -0.60 -2.34 17.09
C GLN A 9 -1.60 -1.57 16.22
N THR A 10 -1.43 -0.25 16.16
CA THR A 10 -2.23 0.60 15.25
C THR A 10 -1.94 0.27 13.79
N LEU A 11 -0.67 0.00 13.44
CA LEU A 11 -0.31 -0.45 12.10
C LEU A 11 -0.96 -1.80 11.74
N GLU A 12 -0.97 -2.77 12.64
CA GLU A 12 -1.64 -4.06 12.42
C GLU A 12 -3.15 -3.89 12.19
N ARG A 13 -3.81 -3.07 13.02
CA ARG A 13 -5.23 -2.76 12.85
C ARG A 13 -5.52 -2.13 11.49
N ALA A 14 -4.69 -1.18 11.06
CA ALA A 14 -4.79 -0.55 9.76
C ALA A 14 -4.58 -1.54 8.59
N ALA A 15 -3.59 -2.43 8.70
CA ALA A 15 -3.34 -3.47 7.71
C ALA A 15 -4.55 -4.42 7.58
N ARG A 16 -5.13 -4.84 8.70
CA ARG A 16 -6.35 -5.67 8.71
C ARG A 16 -7.55 -4.95 8.11
N PHE A 17 -7.72 -3.67 8.44
CA PHE A 17 -8.79 -2.82 7.90
C PHE A 17 -8.71 -2.68 6.38
N LEU A 18 -7.53 -2.33 5.85
CA LEU A 18 -7.29 -2.22 4.41
C LEU A 18 -7.63 -3.51 3.68
N ARG A 19 -7.34 -4.65 4.30
CA ARG A 19 -7.59 -5.95 3.68
C ARG A 19 -9.04 -6.40 3.75
N ARG A 20 -9.69 -6.22 4.90
CA ARG A 20 -11.00 -6.83 5.20
C ARG A 20 -12.17 -5.93 4.86
N GLU A 21 -12.02 -4.64 5.12
CA GLU A 21 -13.12 -3.66 4.98
C GLU A 21 -12.99 -2.88 3.67
N LEU A 22 -11.77 -2.52 3.28
CA LEU A 22 -11.51 -1.77 2.05
C LEU A 22 -11.07 -2.63 0.87
N GLU A 23 -10.89 -3.95 1.09
CA GLU A 23 -10.51 -4.94 0.07
C GLU A 23 -9.36 -4.49 -0.85
N ALA A 24 -8.38 -3.77 -0.29
CA ALA A 24 -7.26 -3.23 -1.05
C ALA A 24 -6.52 -4.35 -1.79
N GLU A 25 -6.21 -4.15 -3.07
CA GLU A 25 -5.45 -5.14 -3.85
C GLU A 25 -3.97 -5.17 -3.46
N ARG A 26 -3.44 -4.01 -3.05
CA ARG A 26 -2.05 -3.80 -2.69
C ARG A 26 -1.91 -2.72 -1.64
N VAL A 27 -0.98 -2.90 -0.71
CA VAL A 27 -0.74 -1.97 0.39
C VAL A 27 0.74 -1.70 0.53
N VAL A 28 1.14 -0.46 0.26
CA VAL A 28 2.53 0.00 0.42
C VAL A 28 2.68 0.79 1.72
N TYR A 29 3.66 0.41 2.54
CA TYR A 29 4.05 1.14 3.74
C TYR A 29 5.18 2.11 3.42
N LEU A 30 4.92 3.39 3.65
CA LEU A 30 5.83 4.50 3.36
C LEU A 30 6.77 4.83 4.54
N GLY A 31 6.75 4.02 5.59
CA GLY A 31 7.78 4.02 6.64
C GLY A 31 8.95 3.11 6.28
N VAL A 32 10.05 3.28 7.01
CA VAL A 32 11.36 2.64 6.74
C VAL A 32 11.96 1.99 8.00
N ASP A 33 11.13 1.80 9.03
CA ASP A 33 11.47 1.25 10.35
C ASP A 33 11.27 -0.28 10.45
N GLY A 34 10.93 -0.93 9.33
CA GLY A 34 10.59 -2.35 9.25
C GLY A 34 9.37 -2.75 10.09
N ALA A 35 8.53 -1.79 10.51
CA ALA A 35 7.38 -2.09 11.37
C ALA A 35 6.35 -2.97 10.64
N LEU A 36 6.08 -2.70 9.37
CA LEU A 36 5.17 -3.52 8.58
C LEU A 36 5.68 -4.95 8.44
N ASP A 37 6.97 -5.13 8.15
CA ASP A 37 7.54 -6.47 7.95
C ASP A 37 7.38 -7.33 9.20
N ARG A 38 7.63 -6.76 10.40
CA ARG A 38 7.39 -7.45 11.68
C ARG A 38 5.91 -7.79 11.92
N VAL A 39 5.00 -6.88 11.54
CA VAL A 39 3.56 -7.11 11.64
C VAL A 39 3.12 -8.24 10.71
N VAL A 40 3.61 -8.25 9.47
CA VAL A 40 3.29 -9.27 8.47
C VAL A 40 3.87 -10.63 8.87
N GLU A 41 5.12 -10.67 9.36
CA GLU A 41 5.76 -11.89 9.86
C GLU A 41 4.98 -12.49 11.03
N SER A 42 4.69 -11.69 12.05
CA SER A 42 3.88 -12.11 13.21
C SER A 42 2.50 -12.61 12.79
N TRP A 43 1.83 -11.92 11.86
CA TRP A 43 0.54 -12.37 11.34
C TRP A 43 0.67 -13.70 10.58
N ALA A 44 1.71 -13.87 9.77
CA ALA A 44 1.95 -15.13 9.06
C ALA A 44 2.18 -16.30 10.04
N GLU A 45 2.96 -16.09 11.10
CA GLU A 45 3.17 -17.09 12.16
C GLU A 45 1.87 -17.45 12.89
N GLN A 46 1.01 -16.47 13.20
CA GLN A 46 -0.32 -16.75 13.79
C GLN A 46 -1.19 -17.61 12.84
N LEU A 47 -1.04 -17.44 11.53
CA LEU A 47 -1.82 -18.16 10.55
C LEU A 47 -1.35 -19.60 10.34
N VAL A 48 -0.05 -19.87 10.30
CA VAL A 48 0.43 -21.22 9.92
C VAL A 48 1.41 -21.86 10.91
N GLY A 49 1.73 -21.17 12.00
CA GLY A 49 2.70 -21.59 13.00
C GLY A 49 4.13 -21.27 12.57
N GLU A 50 5.08 -22.03 13.11
CA GLU A 50 6.50 -21.89 12.77
C GLU A 50 6.75 -22.09 11.27
N HIS A 51 7.76 -21.39 10.76
CA HIS A 51 8.15 -21.41 9.36
C HIS A 51 7.05 -20.94 8.39
N PRO A 52 6.62 -19.65 8.44
CA PRO A 52 5.59 -19.12 7.55
C PRO A 52 6.03 -18.93 6.08
N GLU A 53 7.30 -19.13 5.77
CA GLU A 53 7.85 -18.99 4.42
C GLU A 53 7.20 -19.97 3.43
N ASP A 54 7.19 -19.58 2.15
CA ASP A 54 6.64 -20.40 1.07
C ASP A 54 7.40 -21.70 0.87
N ALA A 55 8.72 -21.69 1.07
CA ALA A 55 9.57 -22.86 0.98
C ALA A 55 9.15 -23.97 1.95
N ALA A 56 8.51 -23.61 3.07
CA ALA A 56 8.03 -24.54 4.07
C ALA A 56 6.60 -25.08 3.79
N LEU A 57 5.89 -24.54 2.78
CA LEU A 57 4.50 -24.92 2.48
C LEU A 57 4.33 -26.43 2.27
N CYS A 58 5.17 -27.03 1.42
CA CYS A 58 5.07 -28.47 1.12
C CYS A 58 5.26 -29.33 2.36
N ARG A 59 6.17 -28.93 3.26
CA ARG A 59 6.42 -29.61 4.53
C ARG A 59 5.20 -29.52 5.45
N ARG A 60 4.61 -28.34 5.60
CA ARG A 60 3.40 -28.13 6.41
C ARG A 60 2.20 -28.92 5.87
N ALA A 61 1.98 -28.88 4.55
CA ALA A 61 0.91 -29.62 3.88
C ALA A 61 1.07 -31.14 4.08
N THR A 62 2.28 -31.67 3.87
CA THR A 62 2.56 -33.11 4.03
C THR A 62 2.27 -33.58 5.46
N ALA A 63 2.70 -32.81 6.47
CA ALA A 63 2.43 -33.13 7.87
C ALA A 63 0.92 -33.19 8.19
N ARG A 64 0.11 -32.33 7.55
CA ARG A 64 -1.34 -32.26 7.77
C ARG A 64 -2.11 -33.35 7.02
N CYS A 65 -1.81 -33.58 5.74
CA CYS A 65 -2.53 -34.54 4.90
C CYS A 65 -2.46 -35.99 5.39
N LEU A 66 -1.42 -36.36 6.15
CA LEU A 66 -1.25 -37.72 6.66
C LEU A 66 -2.21 -38.09 7.81
N ARG A 67 -2.83 -37.10 8.46
CA ARG A 67 -3.55 -37.32 9.73
C ARG A 67 -4.86 -36.54 9.87
N ALA A 68 -5.20 -35.69 8.89
CA ALA A 68 -6.32 -34.75 9.01
C ALA A 68 -7.65 -35.30 8.46
N SER A 69 -8.75 -34.87 9.07
CA SER A 69 -10.08 -35.00 8.46
C SER A 69 -10.25 -34.01 7.28
N PRO A 70 -11.28 -34.18 6.42
CA PRO A 70 -11.58 -33.21 5.37
C PRO A 70 -11.78 -31.78 5.89
N GLU A 71 -12.53 -31.59 6.97
CA GLU A 71 -12.80 -30.27 7.56
C GLU A 71 -11.51 -29.60 8.06
N GLU A 72 -10.60 -30.41 8.59
CA GLU A 72 -9.29 -29.97 9.02
C GLU A 72 -8.36 -29.57 7.85
N ILE A 73 -8.52 -30.22 6.70
CA ILE A 73 -7.82 -29.86 5.46
C ILE A 73 -8.37 -28.53 4.93
N ASP A 74 -9.69 -28.33 4.92
CA ASP A 74 -10.32 -27.09 4.47
C ASP A 74 -9.87 -25.89 5.34
N ALA A 75 -9.86 -26.07 6.66
CA ALA A 75 -9.36 -25.05 7.58
C ALA A 75 -7.87 -24.74 7.35
N TYR A 76 -7.06 -25.76 7.05
CA TYR A 76 -5.65 -25.57 6.70
C TYR A 76 -5.48 -24.77 5.39
N VAL A 77 -6.21 -25.15 4.33
CA VAL A 77 -6.16 -24.47 3.03
C VAL A 77 -6.58 -23.01 3.17
N ALA A 78 -7.64 -22.73 3.92
CA ALA A 78 -8.09 -21.35 4.16
C ALA A 78 -7.01 -20.50 4.85
N ARG A 79 -6.30 -21.06 5.85
CA ARG A 79 -5.20 -20.37 6.54
C ARG A 79 -3.98 -20.14 5.65
N GLU A 80 -3.64 -21.07 4.77
CA GLU A 80 -2.54 -20.90 3.81
C GLU A 80 -2.88 -19.90 2.71
N GLN A 81 -4.12 -19.88 2.23
CA GLN A 81 -4.61 -18.87 1.30
C GLN A 81 -4.55 -17.48 1.94
N GLU A 82 -4.97 -17.38 3.20
CA GLU A 82 -4.88 -16.16 3.99
C GLU A 82 -3.43 -15.67 4.12
N ARG A 83 -2.50 -16.58 4.43
CA ARG A 83 -1.07 -16.29 4.51
C ARG A 83 -0.51 -15.83 3.17
N ALA A 84 -0.88 -16.51 2.07
CA ALA A 84 -0.44 -16.13 0.73
C ALA A 84 -0.91 -14.72 0.33
N ARG A 85 -2.10 -14.30 0.79
CA ARG A 85 -2.60 -12.93 0.58
C ARG A 85 -1.78 -11.87 1.30
N LEU A 86 -1.01 -12.22 2.34
CA LEU A 86 -0.14 -11.25 3.02
C LEU A 86 0.96 -10.67 2.11
N ARG A 87 1.23 -11.30 0.95
CA ARG A 87 2.14 -10.76 -0.07
C ARG A 87 1.67 -9.43 -0.69
N MET A 88 0.42 -9.03 -0.47
CA MET A 88 -0.08 -7.71 -0.87
C MET A 88 0.56 -6.54 -0.11
N PHE A 89 1.20 -6.82 1.04
CA PHE A 89 1.84 -5.84 1.89
C PHE A 89 3.30 -5.68 1.49
N GLU A 90 3.71 -4.45 1.19
CA GLU A 90 5.06 -4.12 0.76
C GLU A 90 5.59 -2.93 1.54
N SER A 91 6.86 -2.99 1.94
CA SER A 91 7.58 -1.86 2.54
C SER A 91 8.42 -1.16 1.47
N LEU A 92 8.68 0.13 1.65
CA LEU A 92 9.64 0.83 0.79
C LEU A 92 11.04 0.20 0.88
N PRO A 93 11.83 0.25 -0.21
CA PRO A 93 13.15 -0.39 -0.27
C PRO A 93 14.21 0.28 0.64
N GLY A 94 13.96 1.47 1.17
CA GLY A 94 14.84 2.15 2.12
C GLY A 94 14.58 3.66 2.22
N GLU A 95 15.31 4.35 3.10
CA GLU A 95 15.09 5.78 3.41
C GLU A 95 15.28 6.71 2.20
N ARG A 96 16.27 6.40 1.36
CA ARG A 96 16.66 7.20 0.17
C ARG A 96 16.27 6.55 -1.14
N THR A 97 15.65 5.38 -1.08
CA THR A 97 15.31 4.60 -2.26
C THR A 97 13.83 4.78 -2.56
N ARG A 98 13.51 5.04 -3.83
CA ARG A 98 12.15 5.20 -4.31
C ARG A 98 11.67 3.94 -5.01
N SER A 99 10.37 3.69 -4.97
CA SER A 99 9.69 2.74 -5.86
C SER A 99 8.99 3.52 -6.96
N VAL A 100 9.16 3.08 -8.20
CA VAL A 100 8.57 3.71 -9.39
C VAL A 100 7.69 2.72 -10.11
N GLU A 101 6.42 3.09 -10.32
CA GLU A 101 5.39 2.18 -10.81
C GLU A 101 4.36 2.90 -11.67
N LEU A 102 3.39 2.16 -12.20
CA LEU A 102 2.23 2.72 -12.91
C LEU A 102 0.97 2.55 -12.06
N PHE A 103 0.26 3.65 -11.82
CA PHE A 103 -1.05 3.67 -11.18
C PHE A 103 -2.02 4.52 -12.02
N ALA A 104 -3.21 3.99 -12.31
CA ALA A 104 -4.18 4.58 -13.23
C ALA A 104 -3.54 5.01 -14.57
N GLY A 105 -2.64 4.15 -15.11
CA GLY A 105 -1.92 4.39 -16.37
C GLY A 105 -0.87 5.52 -16.33
N ARG A 106 -0.50 6.02 -15.15
CA ARG A 106 0.43 7.14 -14.98
C ARG A 106 1.54 6.79 -13.98
N VAL A 107 2.68 7.44 -14.12
CA VAL A 107 3.84 7.20 -13.24
C VAL A 107 3.52 7.61 -11.81
N ALA A 108 3.67 6.65 -10.91
CA ALA A 108 3.63 6.80 -9.47
C ALA A 108 5.04 6.61 -8.89
N VAL A 109 5.48 7.56 -8.08
CA VAL A 109 6.72 7.48 -7.31
C VAL A 109 6.36 7.46 -5.84
N MET A 110 6.86 6.45 -5.14
CA MET A 110 6.70 6.26 -3.70
C MET A 110 8.06 6.37 -3.03
N ILE A 111 8.17 7.21 -2.00
CA ILE A 111 9.41 7.44 -1.26
C ILE A 111 9.11 7.74 0.21
N HIS A 112 10.07 7.54 1.12
CA HIS A 112 9.87 7.95 2.50
C HIS A 112 9.90 9.48 2.60
N ASP A 113 11.06 10.09 2.34
CA ASP A 113 11.24 11.53 2.34
C ASP A 113 11.44 12.07 0.92
N LYS A 114 10.47 12.87 0.46
CA LYS A 114 10.49 13.53 -0.84
C LYS A 114 11.66 14.52 -1.00
N ALA A 115 12.37 14.90 0.06
CA ALA A 115 13.58 15.72 -0.01
C ALA A 115 14.72 15.03 -0.77
N PHE A 116 14.67 13.70 -0.92
CA PHE A 116 15.64 12.93 -1.70
C PHE A 116 15.29 12.78 -3.18
N LEU A 117 14.19 13.38 -3.65
CA LEU A 117 13.83 13.36 -5.06
C LEU A 117 14.64 14.41 -5.84
N ASP A 118 15.12 14.01 -7.01
CA ASP A 118 15.75 14.90 -7.98
C ASP A 118 14.76 15.33 -9.08
N GLU A 119 15.24 16.15 -10.02
CA GLU A 119 14.41 16.64 -11.12
C GLU A 119 13.99 15.51 -12.08
N GLU A 120 14.85 14.53 -12.33
CA GLU A 120 14.58 13.39 -13.20
C GLU A 120 13.45 12.51 -12.64
N ASP A 121 13.35 12.41 -11.32
CA ASP A 121 12.27 11.71 -10.63
C ASP A 121 10.95 12.47 -10.68
N ILE A 122 11.01 13.78 -10.49
CA ILE A 122 9.81 14.61 -10.39
C ILE A 122 9.20 14.79 -11.78
N LEU A 123 10.01 15.00 -12.82
CA LEU A 123 9.53 15.36 -14.16
C LEU A 123 8.45 14.42 -14.73
N PRO A 124 8.64 13.10 -14.80
CA PRO A 124 7.66 12.16 -15.38
C PRO A 124 6.48 11.85 -14.43
N THR A 125 6.61 12.17 -13.15
CA THR A 125 5.69 11.71 -12.11
C THR A 125 4.35 12.42 -12.15
N THR A 126 3.27 11.65 -12.10
CA THR A 126 1.91 12.16 -11.88
C THR A 126 1.49 12.01 -10.42
N TRP A 127 1.81 10.86 -9.80
CA TRP A 127 1.50 10.57 -8.41
C TRP A 127 2.78 10.51 -7.59
N LEU A 128 2.99 11.47 -6.70
CA LEU A 128 4.13 11.49 -5.79
C LEU A 128 3.62 11.20 -4.39
N MET A 129 3.90 10.00 -3.90
CA MET A 129 3.46 9.50 -2.61
C MET A 129 4.63 9.48 -1.64
N PHE A 130 4.46 10.06 -0.44
CA PHE A 130 5.55 10.12 0.52
C PHE A 130 5.12 9.89 1.97
N GLY A 131 6.03 9.31 2.76
CA GLY A 131 5.78 8.93 4.16
C GLY A 131 6.14 10.00 5.19
N ALA A 132 7.15 10.83 4.93
CA ALA A 132 7.63 11.88 5.82
C ALA A 132 6.68 13.10 5.83
N SER A 133 5.50 12.92 6.42
CA SER A 133 4.50 13.96 6.68
C SER A 133 3.83 13.71 8.02
N PRO A 134 3.69 14.72 8.90
CA PRO A 134 3.00 14.55 10.17
C PRO A 134 1.48 14.35 9.99
N THR A 135 0.91 14.91 8.92
CA THR A 135 -0.53 14.83 8.65
C THR A 135 -0.81 14.32 7.24
N PRO A 136 -2.01 13.78 6.97
CA PRO A 136 -2.42 13.47 5.62
C PRO A 136 -2.33 14.70 4.70
N LEU A 137 -1.92 14.47 3.45
CA LEU A 137 -1.82 15.50 2.44
C LEU A 137 -2.36 14.99 1.11
N VAL A 138 -3.26 15.75 0.51
CA VAL A 138 -3.65 15.62 -0.90
C VAL A 138 -3.52 16.99 -1.52
N LYS A 139 -2.56 17.17 -2.44
CA LYS A 139 -2.27 18.48 -3.02
C LYS A 139 -1.84 18.39 -4.47
N ARG A 140 -2.44 19.22 -5.33
CA ARG A 140 -1.99 19.36 -6.72
C ARG A 140 -0.98 20.50 -6.87
N ILE A 141 0.12 20.23 -7.56
CA ILE A 141 1.08 21.25 -8.01
C ILE A 141 1.33 21.01 -9.49
N GLY A 142 0.82 21.91 -10.33
CA GLY A 142 0.84 21.77 -11.78
C GLY A 142 0.10 20.50 -12.24
N ARG A 143 0.82 19.58 -12.88
CA ARG A 143 0.29 18.29 -13.38
C ARG A 143 0.42 17.14 -12.38
N ARG A 144 1.00 17.39 -11.19
CA ARG A 144 1.38 16.35 -10.23
C ARG A 144 0.51 16.42 -8.98
N TRP A 145 0.20 15.25 -8.45
CA TRP A 145 -0.45 15.07 -7.17
C TRP A 145 0.59 14.64 -6.14
N PHE A 146 0.66 15.40 -5.05
CA PHE A 146 1.46 15.13 -3.87
C PHE A 146 0.54 14.52 -2.83
N LEU A 147 0.81 13.27 -2.47
CA LEU A 147 -0.03 12.45 -1.63
C LEU A 147 0.79 11.98 -0.43
N SER A 148 0.22 12.09 0.76
CA SER A 148 0.77 11.45 1.94
C SER A 148 -0.35 10.95 2.83
N PRO A 149 -0.28 9.73 3.35
CA PRO A 149 -1.20 9.26 4.38
C PRO A 149 -0.99 9.97 5.73
N GLY A 150 0.09 10.74 5.92
CA GLY A 150 0.51 11.21 7.23
C GLY A 150 1.10 10.09 8.08
N CYS A 151 1.50 10.39 9.31
CA CYS A 151 1.89 9.37 10.28
C CYS A 151 0.73 9.02 11.23
N PHE A 152 0.83 7.85 11.85
CA PHE A 152 -0.06 7.49 12.95
C PHE A 152 0.25 8.33 14.20
N PRO A 153 -0.75 8.58 15.09
CA PRO A 153 -2.16 8.19 14.98
C PRO A 153 -3.06 9.19 14.24
N GLU A 154 -2.60 10.41 13.95
CA GLU A 154 -3.45 11.46 13.36
C GLU A 154 -3.86 11.16 11.92
N GLY A 155 -3.04 10.40 11.19
CA GLY A 155 -3.33 9.82 9.89
C GLY A 155 -2.90 8.36 9.83
N GLY A 156 -2.29 7.97 8.71
CA GLY A 156 -1.60 6.69 8.56
C GLY A 156 -2.21 5.78 7.49
N VAL A 157 -3.44 6.01 7.06
CA VAL A 157 -4.08 5.24 5.98
C VAL A 157 -4.53 6.16 4.86
N MET A 158 -4.22 5.76 3.63
CA MET A 158 -4.70 6.40 2.41
C MET A 158 -4.98 5.29 1.39
N LEU A 159 -6.18 5.32 0.81
CA LEU A 159 -6.63 4.41 -0.24
C LEU A 159 -6.75 5.20 -1.55
N LEU A 160 -6.23 4.63 -2.63
CA LEU A 160 -6.38 5.18 -3.97
C LEU A 160 -7.16 4.16 -4.81
N GLU A 161 -8.24 4.61 -5.44
CA GLU A 161 -9.10 3.79 -6.28
C GLU A 161 -9.15 4.38 -7.69
N ASP A 162 -8.85 3.57 -8.71
CA ASP A 162 -9.06 3.96 -10.10
C ASP A 162 -10.55 3.79 -10.46
N ALA A 163 -11.24 4.91 -10.65
CA ALA A 163 -12.65 4.98 -11.00
C ALA A 163 -12.85 5.27 -12.50
N GLY A 164 -12.03 4.67 -13.37
CA GLY A 164 -12.24 4.72 -14.82
C GLY A 164 -11.93 6.08 -15.44
N GLY A 165 -10.83 6.70 -15.01
CA GLY A 165 -10.35 8.00 -15.53
C GLY A 165 -10.30 9.12 -14.49
N LEU A 166 -10.84 8.88 -13.29
CA LEU A 166 -10.60 9.66 -12.09
C LEU A 166 -9.99 8.74 -11.04
N VAL A 167 -9.15 9.29 -10.17
CA VAL A 167 -8.68 8.55 -8.99
C VAL A 167 -9.43 9.07 -7.77
N ARG A 168 -10.17 8.21 -7.08
CA ARG A 168 -10.70 8.57 -5.75
C ARG A 168 -9.62 8.32 -4.72
N VAL A 169 -9.42 9.28 -3.83
CA VAL A 169 -8.51 9.15 -2.69
C VAL A 169 -9.28 9.36 -1.42
N SER A 170 -9.26 8.39 -0.53
CA SER A 170 -9.75 8.53 0.84
C SER A 170 -8.59 8.35 1.82
N TRP A 171 -8.65 9.03 2.97
CA TRP A 171 -7.64 8.90 4.01
C TRP A 171 -8.28 8.84 5.39
N TYR A 172 -7.62 8.11 6.28
CA TYR A 172 -8.17 7.74 7.58
C TYR A 172 -7.13 7.97 8.69
N SER A 173 -7.64 8.22 9.89
CA SER A 173 -6.82 8.27 11.11
C SER A 173 -6.34 6.87 11.52
N GLY A 174 -5.46 6.80 12.51
CA GLY A 174 -5.08 5.54 13.15
C GLY A 174 -6.23 4.83 13.87
N ALA A 175 -7.30 5.57 14.21
CA ALA A 175 -8.53 5.00 14.71
C ALA A 175 -9.43 4.42 13.59
N LEU A 176 -9.01 4.54 12.32
CA LEU A 176 -9.72 4.13 11.11
C LEU A 176 -10.97 4.97 10.82
N GLU A 177 -11.03 6.18 11.36
CA GLU A 177 -12.07 7.15 11.03
C GLU A 177 -11.71 7.85 9.73
N GLU A 178 -12.67 7.98 8.81
CA GLU A 178 -12.44 8.70 7.56
C GLU A 178 -12.25 10.19 7.85
N LEU A 179 -11.09 10.72 7.45
CA LEU A 179 -10.74 12.12 7.60
C LEU A 179 -11.09 12.95 6.37
N GLY A 180 -11.21 12.30 5.21
CA GLY A 180 -11.66 12.94 3.99
C GLY A 180 -11.57 12.05 2.76
N THR A 181 -12.18 12.56 1.69
CA THR A 181 -12.19 11.95 0.37
C THR A 181 -12.11 13.01 -0.72
N GLU A 182 -11.38 12.74 -1.80
CA GLU A 182 -11.23 13.64 -2.95
C GLU A 182 -11.23 12.85 -4.27
N GLN A 183 -11.79 13.44 -5.33
CA GLN A 183 -11.68 12.90 -6.70
C GLN A 183 -10.61 13.66 -7.48
N LEU A 184 -9.55 12.97 -7.85
CA LEU A 184 -8.39 13.52 -8.52
C LEU A 184 -8.53 13.34 -10.03
N GLY A 185 -8.78 14.46 -10.71
CA GLY A 185 -8.81 14.51 -12.16
C GLY A 185 -7.41 14.41 -12.78
N LEU A 186 -7.25 13.49 -13.73
CA LEU A 186 -6.13 13.48 -14.67
C LEU A 186 -6.47 14.46 -15.80
N ALA A 187 -5.75 15.58 -15.90
CA ALA A 187 -5.97 16.50 -17.02
C ALA A 187 -5.75 15.77 -18.35
N ARG A 188 -6.74 15.79 -19.25
CA ARG A 188 -6.58 15.33 -20.63
C ARG A 188 -5.54 16.23 -21.31
N GLU A 189 -4.52 15.64 -21.91
CA GLU A 189 -3.66 16.37 -22.84
C GLU A 189 -4.51 16.71 -24.06
N VAL A 190 -4.86 17.99 -24.19
CA VAL A 190 -5.50 18.51 -25.40
C VAL A 190 -4.42 18.55 -26.47
N ASN A 191 -4.40 17.54 -27.34
CA ASN A 191 -3.60 17.58 -28.57
C ASN A 191 -4.16 18.70 -29.47
N LEU A 192 -3.54 19.88 -29.43
CA LEU A 192 -3.75 20.93 -30.41
C LEU A 192 -3.24 20.43 -31.77
N ARG A 193 -4.16 19.98 -32.61
CA ARG A 193 -3.89 19.81 -34.04
C ARG A 193 -3.80 21.19 -34.67
N VAL A 194 -2.58 21.66 -34.92
CA VAL A 194 -2.34 22.78 -35.83
C VAL A 194 -2.70 22.31 -37.22
N SER A 195 -3.84 22.76 -37.74
CA SER A 195 -4.15 22.63 -39.16
C SER A 195 -3.40 23.76 -39.87
N GLY A 196 -2.38 23.41 -40.65
CA GLY A 196 -1.74 24.35 -41.57
C GLY A 196 -2.66 24.56 -42.76
N GLU A 197 -3.12 25.79 -42.97
CA GLU A 197 -3.72 26.22 -44.24
C GLU A 197 -2.59 26.47 -45.25
N GLY A 198 -2.80 25.96 -46.47
CA GLY A 198 -1.90 26.14 -47.62
C GLY A 198 -2.20 27.36 -48.46
#